data_AF-A0A8K0X2X5-F1
#
_entry.id   AF-A0A8K0X2X5-F1
#
_cell.length_a   1.000
_cell.length_b   1.000
_cell.length_c   1.000
_cell.angle_alpha   90.00
_cell.angle_beta   90.00
_cell.angle_gamma   90.00
#
_symmetry.space_group_name_H-M   'P 1'
#
loop_
_entity.id
_entity.type
_entity.pdbx_description
1 polymer ?
#
loop_
_entity_poly.entity_id
_entity_poly.type
_entity_poly.pdbx_seq_one_letter_code
_entity_poly.pdbx_strand_id
1 'polypeptide(L)'
;MGKQARQRKEKSENTIKLAQPDRSGPSEKTLLELAQERNLFAQAENDPRNKNRVKKADDDDEDDDGLMSPTAERVLDTMLWVVSLTMVHFTFDYLVQYQYGMDMDIPAVATRTGRAFLLFLFLFWFLHEHRANPVLVPGLPLKYQTYVRQTIFFLMSAISGCTIIHITNEYGYLAVLKRAPTLGCLWLWSVIELPLMPATGSLLVSAIFLWWGDYTIE
;
A
#
# COMPACT_ATOMS: atom_id res chain seq x y z
N MET A 1 -70.27 -20.24 -37.95
CA MET A 1 -69.48 -19.13 -38.52
C MET A 1 -69.74 -17.88 -37.70
N GLY A 2 -68.71 -17.10 -37.38
CA GLY A 2 -68.85 -15.83 -36.68
C GLY A 2 -68.06 -15.72 -35.38
N LYS A 3 -66.73 -15.82 -35.47
CA LYS A 3 -65.81 -15.38 -34.40
C LYS A 3 -65.85 -13.85 -34.35
N GLN A 4 -65.95 -13.24 -33.18
CA GLN A 4 -65.31 -11.95 -32.92
C GLN A 4 -64.80 -11.91 -31.48
N ALA A 5 -63.48 -11.79 -31.38
CA ALA A 5 -62.71 -11.89 -30.17
C ALA A 5 -62.84 -10.63 -29.30
N ARG A 6 -62.77 -10.84 -27.98
CA ARG A 6 -62.72 -9.83 -26.93
C ARG A 6 -61.67 -8.76 -27.24
N GLN A 7 -62.10 -7.50 -27.33
CA GLN A 7 -61.20 -6.35 -27.27
C GLN A 7 -60.74 -6.16 -25.82
N ARG A 8 -59.49 -6.50 -25.53
CA ARG A 8 -58.80 -6.08 -24.31
C ARG A 8 -58.24 -4.67 -24.58
N LYS A 9 -58.87 -3.64 -24.01
CA LYS A 9 -58.29 -2.29 -23.95
C LYS A 9 -57.12 -2.33 -22.96
N GLU A 10 -55.91 -2.52 -23.46
CA GLU A 10 -54.72 -2.10 -22.73
C GLU A 10 -54.55 -0.60 -22.92
N LYS A 11 -54.77 0.15 -21.84
CA LYS A 11 -54.42 1.56 -21.76
C LYS A 11 -52.92 1.61 -21.46
N SER A 12 -52.07 1.59 -22.48
CA SER A 12 -50.65 1.90 -22.31
C SER A 12 -50.55 3.39 -21.98
N GLU A 13 -50.29 3.69 -20.73
CA GLU A 13 -49.98 5.05 -20.28
C GLU A 13 -48.79 5.59 -21.09
N ASN A 14 -48.98 6.78 -21.65
CA ASN A 14 -48.06 7.59 -22.44
C ASN A 14 -46.61 7.09 -22.48
N THR A 15 -46.21 6.45 -23.58
CA THR A 15 -44.79 6.36 -23.95
C THR A 15 -44.30 7.76 -24.30
N ILE A 16 -43.89 8.52 -23.29
CA ILE A 16 -43.19 9.79 -23.47
C ILE A 16 -41.93 9.44 -24.27
N LYS A 17 -41.82 9.96 -25.50
CA LYS A 17 -40.62 9.81 -26.31
C LYS A 17 -39.47 10.48 -25.54
N LEU A 18 -38.52 9.68 -25.08
CA LEU A 18 -37.28 10.17 -24.46
C LEU A 18 -36.45 10.86 -25.56
N ALA A 19 -36.74 12.14 -25.81
CA ALA A 19 -35.89 12.99 -26.62
C ALA A 19 -34.66 13.35 -25.77
N GLN A 20 -33.46 12.99 -26.26
CA GLN A 20 -32.24 13.46 -25.61
C GLN A 20 -32.17 14.98 -25.78
N PRO A 21 -31.81 15.73 -24.72
CA PRO A 21 -31.56 17.16 -24.85
C PRO A 21 -30.43 17.39 -25.83
N ASP A 22 -30.54 18.45 -26.62
CA ASP A 22 -29.57 18.80 -27.63
C ASP A 22 -28.16 18.92 -26.99
N ARG A 23 -27.22 18.16 -27.55
CA ARG A 23 -25.81 18.10 -27.14
C ARG A 23 -24.92 18.95 -28.06
N SER A 24 -25.52 19.79 -28.88
CA SER A 24 -24.77 20.84 -29.57
C SER A 24 -24.01 21.66 -28.52
N GLY A 25 -22.69 21.76 -28.69
CA GLY A 25 -21.85 22.58 -27.83
C GLY A 25 -22.29 24.05 -27.91
N PRO A 26 -21.78 24.92 -27.02
CA PRO A 26 -22.16 26.33 -27.00
C PRO A 26 -22.00 26.94 -28.41
N SER A 27 -23.08 27.51 -28.95
CA SER A 27 -23.03 28.21 -30.25
C SER A 27 -22.34 29.58 -30.14
N GLU A 28 -22.07 30.03 -28.92
CA GLU A 28 -21.37 31.28 -28.62
C GLU A 28 -19.87 31.03 -28.55
N LYS A 29 -19.09 32.06 -28.88
CA LYS A 29 -17.63 32.00 -28.81
C LYS A 29 -17.20 31.52 -27.43
N THR A 30 -16.35 30.50 -27.40
CA THR A 30 -15.88 29.95 -26.13
C THR A 30 -15.06 31.00 -25.38
N LEU A 31 -15.04 30.93 -24.04
CA LEU A 31 -14.23 31.84 -23.22
C LEU A 31 -12.74 31.77 -23.60
N LEU A 32 -12.28 30.61 -24.07
CA LEU A 32 -10.93 30.41 -24.58
C LEU A 32 -10.70 31.19 -25.88
N GLU A 33 -11.64 31.11 -26.83
CA GLU A 33 -11.55 31.84 -28.10
C GLU A 33 -11.64 33.35 -27.91
N LEU A 34 -12.50 33.82 -26.99
CA LEU A 34 -12.57 35.24 -26.61
C LEU A 34 -11.27 35.72 -25.94
N ALA A 35 -10.65 34.87 -25.12
CA ALA A 35 -9.36 35.17 -24.50
C ALA A 35 -8.24 35.28 -25.55
N GLN A 36 -8.27 34.40 -26.55
CA GLN A 36 -7.34 34.40 -27.66
C GLN A 36 -7.55 35.60 -28.60
N GLU A 37 -8.81 35.93 -28.93
CA GLU A 37 -9.17 37.08 -29.77
C GLU A 37 -8.72 38.41 -29.15
N ARG A 38 -8.75 38.50 -27.81
CA ARG A 38 -8.31 39.70 -27.07
C ARG A 38 -6.83 39.67 -26.67
N ASN A 39 -6.05 38.68 -27.12
CA ASN A 39 -4.64 38.50 -26.76
C ASN A 39 -4.36 38.54 -25.24
N LEU A 40 -5.31 38.06 -24.43
CA LEU A 40 -5.22 38.10 -22.96
C LEU A 40 -4.07 37.22 -22.44
N PHE A 41 -3.70 36.15 -23.16
CA PHE A 41 -2.57 35.29 -22.80
C PHE A 41 -1.23 36.02 -22.91
N ALA A 42 -0.99 36.74 -24.01
CA ALA A 42 0.22 37.54 -24.18
C ALA A 42 0.25 38.72 -23.19
N GLN A 43 -0.91 39.27 -22.84
CA GLN A 43 -1.00 40.32 -21.82
C GLN A 43 -0.69 39.78 -20.42
N ALA A 44 -1.13 38.58 -20.08
CA ALA A 44 -0.85 37.91 -18.81
C ALA A 44 0.62 37.50 -18.67
N GLU A 45 1.29 37.14 -19.78
CA GLU A 45 2.72 36.81 -19.79
C GLU A 45 3.61 38.06 -19.60
N ASN A 46 3.15 39.20 -20.11
CA ASN A 46 3.84 40.48 -19.97
C ASN A 46 3.50 41.23 -18.66
N ASP A 47 2.56 40.74 -17.85
CA ASP A 47 2.21 41.37 -16.57
C ASP A 47 3.31 41.09 -15.53
N PRO A 48 3.99 42.13 -14.98
CA PRO A 48 5.03 41.96 -13.97
C PRO A 48 4.52 41.29 -12.69
N ARG A 49 3.21 41.31 -12.40
CA ARG A 49 2.61 40.58 -11.28
C ARG A 49 2.66 39.06 -11.48
N ASN A 50 2.61 38.60 -12.72
CA ASN A 50 2.69 37.17 -13.04
C ASN A 50 4.13 36.66 -12.90
N LYS A 51 5.11 37.47 -13.27
CA LYS A 51 6.55 37.17 -13.08
C LYS A 51 6.94 37.07 -11.60
N ASN A 52 6.31 37.89 -10.75
CA ASN A 52 6.45 37.78 -9.30
C ASN A 52 5.66 36.60 -8.71
N ARG A 53 4.53 36.16 -9.30
CA ARG A 53 3.84 34.91 -8.89
C ARG A 53 4.68 33.67 -9.14
N VAL A 54 5.39 33.60 -10.27
CA VAL A 54 6.28 32.45 -10.57
C VAL A 54 7.48 32.41 -9.62
N LYS A 55 8.05 33.57 -9.25
CA LYS A 55 9.14 33.61 -8.24
C LYS A 55 8.67 33.43 -6.80
N LYS A 56 7.48 33.93 -6.48
CA LYS A 56 6.88 33.79 -5.13
C LYS A 56 6.40 32.35 -4.88
N ALA A 57 6.08 31.60 -5.93
CA ALA A 57 5.81 30.16 -5.84
C ALA A 57 7.06 29.29 -5.56
N ASP A 58 8.28 29.83 -5.66
CA ASP A 58 9.50 29.12 -5.27
C ASP A 58 9.98 29.46 -3.85
N ASP A 59 9.53 30.60 -3.27
CA ASP A 59 10.04 31.12 -1.98
C ASP A 59 8.97 31.36 -0.89
N ASP A 60 7.67 31.38 -1.21
CA ASP A 60 6.57 31.60 -0.24
C ASP A 60 5.51 30.48 -0.30
N ASP A 61 5.94 29.21 -0.38
CA ASP A 61 5.09 28.06 -0.05
C ASP A 61 5.05 27.83 1.48
N GLU A 62 4.75 28.88 2.24
CA GLU A 62 4.21 28.79 3.60
C GLU A 62 2.73 29.25 3.59
N ASP A 63 1.95 28.75 2.65
CA ASP A 63 0.49 28.71 2.77
C ASP A 63 0.09 27.31 3.26
N ASP A 64 -0.17 27.26 4.56
CA ASP A 64 -0.73 26.17 5.37
C ASP A 64 -1.90 25.43 4.69
N ASP A 65 -1.58 24.37 3.95
CA ASP A 65 -2.50 23.28 3.61
C ASP A 65 -2.05 21.95 4.24
N GLY A 66 -1.33 21.95 5.37
CA GLY A 66 -1.07 20.74 6.18
C GLY A 66 -0.43 19.54 5.47
N LEU A 67 -0.01 19.70 4.22
CA LEU A 67 0.60 18.66 3.40
C LEU A 67 2.11 18.74 3.59
N MET A 68 2.65 17.80 4.36
CA MET A 68 4.09 17.69 4.60
C MET A 68 4.82 17.47 3.26
N SER A 69 6.08 17.90 3.16
CA SER A 69 6.86 17.65 1.94
C SER A 69 6.88 16.14 1.60
N PRO A 70 6.89 15.73 0.31
CA PRO A 70 6.82 14.31 -0.05
C PRO A 70 7.94 13.45 0.56
N THR A 71 9.08 14.06 0.89
CA THR A 71 10.18 13.43 1.61
C THR A 71 9.90 13.32 3.11
N ALA A 72 9.31 14.34 3.73
CA ALA A 72 8.88 14.30 5.13
C ALA A 72 7.77 13.27 5.36
N GLU A 73 6.77 13.19 4.47
CA GLU A 73 5.75 12.13 4.51
C GLU A 73 6.38 10.75 4.45
N ARG A 74 7.29 10.53 3.51
CA ARG A 74 8.04 9.26 3.38
C ARG A 74 8.81 8.92 4.66
N VAL A 75 9.53 9.88 5.22
CA VAL A 75 10.35 9.65 6.42
C VAL A 75 9.46 9.35 7.61
N LEU A 76 8.38 10.09 7.82
CA LEU A 76 7.48 9.90 8.95
C LEU A 76 6.73 8.57 8.85
N ASP A 77 6.22 8.22 7.67
CA ASP A 77 5.57 6.94 7.39
C ASP A 77 6.55 5.77 7.64
N THR A 78 7.76 5.88 7.11
CA THR A 78 8.82 4.86 7.34
C THR A 78 9.17 4.75 8.82
N MET A 79 9.33 5.87 9.53
CA MET A 79 9.63 5.86 10.96
C MET A 79 8.50 5.22 11.76
N LEU A 80 7.25 5.55 11.45
CA LEU A 80 6.07 4.97 12.11
C LEU A 80 6.07 3.45 11.98
N TRP A 81 6.28 2.93 10.77
CA TRP A 81 6.34 1.49 10.52
C TRP A 81 7.53 0.81 11.21
N VAL A 82 8.73 1.37 11.07
CA VAL A 82 9.96 0.78 11.60
C VAL A 82 9.93 0.78 13.13
N VAL A 83 9.47 1.85 13.77
CA VAL A 83 9.33 1.91 15.24
C VAL A 83 8.32 0.87 15.72
N SER A 84 7.15 0.78 15.05
CA SER A 84 6.11 -0.19 15.40
C SER A 84 6.61 -1.63 15.29
N LEU A 85 7.30 -1.98 14.20
CA LEU A 85 7.88 -3.31 14.03
C LEU A 85 9.04 -3.60 14.98
N THR A 86 9.82 -2.58 15.32
CA THR A 86 10.90 -2.72 16.30
C THR A 86 10.34 -3.01 17.69
N MET A 87 9.20 -2.40 18.04
CA MET A 87 8.48 -2.73 19.27
C MET A 87 8.00 -4.19 19.26
N VAL A 88 7.35 -4.64 18.17
CA VAL A 88 6.90 -6.03 18.02
C VAL A 88 8.08 -7.01 18.09
N HIS A 89 9.20 -6.68 17.44
CA HIS A 89 10.43 -7.48 17.49
C HIS A 89 10.95 -7.62 18.92
N PHE A 90 11.01 -6.52 19.66
CA PHE A 90 11.39 -6.54 21.07
C PHE A 90 10.43 -7.41 21.90
N THR A 91 9.11 -7.30 21.66
CA THR A 91 8.12 -8.17 22.31
C THR A 91 8.34 -9.63 21.99
N PHE A 92 8.61 -9.99 20.74
CA PHE A 92 8.92 -11.37 20.37
C PHE A 92 10.23 -11.87 20.99
N ASP A 93 11.29 -11.06 21.02
CA ASP A 93 12.55 -11.43 21.67
C ASP A 93 12.33 -11.66 23.18
N TYR A 94 11.51 -10.83 23.82
CA TYR A 94 11.11 -11.01 25.21
C TYR A 94 10.30 -12.29 25.43
N LEU A 95 9.26 -12.54 24.63
CA LEU A 95 8.41 -13.72 24.75
C LEU A 95 9.20 -15.02 24.56
N VAL A 96 10.14 -15.05 23.60
CA VAL A 96 10.96 -16.25 23.38
C VAL A 96 11.93 -16.47 24.53
N GLN A 97 12.53 -15.42 25.10
CA GLN A 97 13.36 -15.55 26.31
C GLN A 97 12.55 -16.05 27.51
N TYR A 98 11.34 -15.51 27.67
CA TYR A 98 10.42 -15.91 28.74
C TYR A 98 10.01 -17.38 28.59
N GLN A 99 9.70 -17.83 27.36
CA GLN A 99 9.32 -19.22 27.08
C GLN A 99 10.41 -20.23 27.46
N TYR A 100 11.68 -19.85 27.37
CA TYR A 100 12.82 -20.71 27.70
C TYR A 100 13.42 -20.45 29.09
N GLY A 101 12.77 -19.63 29.92
CA GLY A 101 13.23 -19.35 31.29
C GLY A 101 14.61 -18.68 31.37
N MET A 102 14.98 -17.89 30.36
CA MET A 102 16.27 -17.21 30.28
C MET A 102 16.21 -15.83 30.95
N ASP A 103 17.24 -15.47 31.71
CA ASP A 103 17.42 -14.11 32.22
C ASP A 103 17.74 -13.13 31.07
N MET A 104 17.14 -11.95 31.12
CA MET A 104 17.23 -10.96 30.05
C MET A 104 18.58 -10.25 30.06
N ASP A 105 19.44 -10.59 29.10
CA ASP A 105 20.68 -9.87 28.84
C ASP A 105 20.41 -8.59 28.02
N ILE A 106 20.11 -7.49 28.73
CA ILE A 106 19.78 -6.17 28.17
C ILE A 106 20.74 -5.73 27.03
N PRO A 107 22.07 -5.77 27.17
CA PRO A 107 22.98 -5.35 26.09
C PRO A 107 22.88 -6.23 24.84
N ALA A 108 22.69 -7.55 25.00
CA ALA A 108 22.50 -8.45 23.86
C ALA A 108 21.16 -8.19 23.16
N VAL A 109 20.09 -7.99 23.93
CA VAL A 109 18.75 -7.64 23.42
C VAL A 109 18.78 -6.31 22.67
N ALA A 110 19.43 -5.29 23.23
CA ALA A 110 19.59 -3.99 22.58
C ALA A 110 20.35 -4.09 21.27
N THR A 111 21.42 -4.90 21.23
CA THR A 111 22.20 -5.13 20.01
C THR A 111 21.37 -5.84 18.93
N ARG A 112 20.62 -6.87 19.30
CA ARG A 112 19.73 -7.58 18.36
C ARG A 112 18.61 -6.68 17.84
N THR A 113 17.99 -5.92 18.73
CA THR A 113 16.92 -4.97 18.39
C THR A 113 17.42 -3.85 17.49
N GLY A 114 18.61 -3.29 17.76
CA GLY A 114 19.24 -2.29 16.89
C GLY A 114 19.58 -2.83 15.50
N ARG A 115 20.06 -4.07 15.41
CA ARG A 115 20.26 -4.75 14.10
C ARG A 115 18.95 -4.96 13.36
N ALA A 116 17.91 -5.42 14.05
CA ALA A 116 16.58 -5.59 13.47
C ALA A 116 16.00 -4.25 12.99
N PHE A 117 16.15 -3.17 13.78
CA PHE A 117 15.75 -1.82 13.40
C PHE A 117 16.40 -1.37 12.08
N LEU A 118 17.72 -1.54 11.93
CA LEU A 118 18.41 -1.18 10.69
C LEU A 118 17.95 -2.04 9.50
N LEU A 119 17.71 -3.33 9.72
CA LEU A 119 17.18 -4.22 8.69
C LEU A 119 15.78 -3.81 8.26
N PHE A 120 14.87 -3.51 9.20
CA PHE A 120 13.54 -3.04 8.89
C PHE A 120 13.57 -1.67 8.24
N LEU A 121 14.40 -0.75 8.70
CA LEU A 121 14.57 0.56 8.08
C LEU A 121 15.00 0.42 6.62
N PHE A 122 15.99 -0.43 6.34
CA PHE A 122 16.43 -0.73 4.98
C PHE A 122 15.29 -1.36 4.16
N LEU A 123 14.65 -2.42 4.68
CA LEU A 123 13.59 -3.13 3.99
C LEU A 123 12.39 -2.22 3.67
N PHE A 124 11.92 -1.43 4.64
CA PHE A 124 10.80 -0.51 4.43
C PHE A 124 11.17 0.63 3.49
N TRP A 125 12.36 1.19 3.63
CA TRP A 125 12.80 2.26 2.74
C TRP A 125 12.81 1.84 1.27
N PHE A 126 13.19 0.59 0.99
CA PHE A 126 13.28 0.07 -0.38
C PHE A 126 12.00 -0.61 -0.88
N LEU A 127 11.28 -1.34 -0.02
CA LEU A 127 10.22 -2.25 -0.42
C LEU A 127 8.81 -1.76 -0.02
N HIS A 128 8.68 -0.77 0.87
CA HIS A 128 7.36 -0.23 1.21
C HIS A 128 6.81 0.63 0.07
N GLU A 129 5.50 0.57 -0.14
CA GLU A 129 4.83 1.38 -1.17
C GLU A 129 4.60 2.80 -0.67
N HIS A 130 5.53 3.72 -0.97
CA HIS A 130 5.25 5.13 -0.77
C HIS A 130 4.23 5.59 -1.80
N ARG A 131 3.08 6.09 -1.34
CA ARG A 131 2.03 6.69 -2.20
C ARG A 131 2.58 7.72 -3.19
N ALA A 132 3.68 8.39 -2.84
CA ALA A 132 4.33 9.40 -3.67
C ALA A 132 5.21 8.84 -4.82
N ASN A 133 5.61 7.56 -4.83
CA ASN A 133 6.41 6.97 -5.91
C ASN A 133 6.25 5.45 -5.99
N PRO A 134 5.45 4.92 -6.94
CA PRO A 134 5.20 3.48 -7.07
C PRO A 134 6.36 2.70 -7.72
N VAL A 135 7.45 3.36 -8.13
CA VAL A 135 8.54 2.77 -8.91
C VAL A 135 9.47 1.95 -8.00
N LEU A 136 9.16 0.66 -7.85
CA LEU A 136 10.02 -0.31 -7.14
C LEU A 136 11.25 -0.73 -7.98
N VAL A 137 11.08 -0.89 -9.30
CA VAL A 137 12.16 -1.30 -10.22
C VAL A 137 12.29 -0.23 -11.32
N PRO A 138 13.44 0.46 -11.43
CA PRO A 138 13.66 1.44 -12.47
C PRO A 138 13.64 0.74 -13.83
N GLY A 139 12.68 1.11 -14.70
CA GLY A 139 12.56 0.58 -16.07
C GLY A 139 11.39 -0.38 -16.32
N LEU A 140 10.62 -0.79 -15.31
CA LEU A 140 9.42 -1.61 -15.50
C LEU A 140 8.15 -0.73 -15.63
N PRO A 141 7.18 -1.07 -16.50
CA PRO A 141 5.90 -0.36 -16.55
C PRO A 141 5.13 -0.50 -15.22
N LEU A 142 4.50 0.59 -14.74
CA LEU A 142 3.77 0.65 -13.47
C LEU A 142 2.79 -0.53 -13.24
N LYS A 143 2.12 -0.99 -14.31
CA LYS A 143 1.15 -2.09 -14.23
C LYS A 143 1.77 -3.40 -13.72
N TYR A 144 3.01 -3.69 -14.12
CA TYR A 144 3.70 -4.92 -13.70
C TYR A 144 4.34 -4.77 -12.32
N GLN A 145 4.67 -3.55 -11.89
CA GLN A 145 5.29 -3.30 -10.59
C GLN A 145 4.38 -3.75 -9.43
N THR A 146 3.08 -3.51 -9.52
CA THR A 146 2.11 -3.96 -8.50
C THR A 146 2.08 -5.49 -8.40
N TYR A 147 2.02 -6.21 -9.53
CA TYR A 147 2.04 -7.68 -9.52
C TYR A 147 3.37 -8.22 -8.99
N VAL A 148 4.50 -7.64 -9.40
CA VAL A 148 5.83 -8.03 -8.91
C VAL A 148 5.92 -7.84 -7.40
N ARG A 149 5.51 -6.68 -6.88
CA ARG A 149 5.47 -6.40 -5.44
C ARG A 149 4.64 -7.46 -4.70
N GLN A 150 3.42 -7.72 -5.17
CA GLN A 150 2.55 -8.75 -4.57
C GLN A 150 3.17 -10.14 -4.59
N THR A 151 3.84 -10.54 -5.69
CA THR A 151 4.53 -11.83 -5.75
C THR A 151 5.71 -11.91 -4.78
N ILE A 152 6.48 -10.81 -4.63
CA ILE A 152 7.59 -10.76 -3.67
C ILE A 152 7.07 -10.94 -2.25
N PHE A 153 6.03 -10.20 -1.85
CA PHE A 153 5.46 -10.32 -0.50
C PHE A 153 4.79 -11.68 -0.27
N PHE A 154 4.14 -12.25 -1.29
CA PHE A 154 3.56 -13.59 -1.20
C PHE A 154 4.64 -14.65 -0.96
N LEU A 155 5.72 -14.63 -1.74
CA LEU A 155 6.85 -15.55 -1.58
C LEU A 155 7.57 -15.33 -0.25
N MET A 156 7.79 -14.07 0.13
CA MET A 156 8.38 -13.71 1.41
C MET A 156 7.54 -14.24 2.59
N SER A 157 6.22 -14.11 2.51
CA SER A 157 5.28 -14.62 3.50
C SER A 157 5.32 -16.14 3.60
N ALA A 158 5.22 -16.84 2.46
CA ALA A 158 5.26 -18.30 2.42
C ALA A 158 6.59 -18.85 2.93
N ILE A 159 7.72 -18.30 2.45
CA ILE A 159 9.07 -18.73 2.86
C ILE A 159 9.29 -18.46 4.35
N SER A 160 8.98 -17.25 4.83
CA SER A 160 9.18 -16.91 6.24
C SER A 160 8.29 -17.75 7.16
N GLY A 161 7.02 -17.94 6.82
CA GLY A 161 6.09 -18.78 7.58
C GLY A 161 6.57 -20.23 7.67
N CYS A 162 6.92 -20.85 6.54
CA CYS A 162 7.45 -22.22 6.53
C CYS A 162 8.80 -22.33 7.27
N THR A 163 9.67 -21.33 7.15
CA THR A 163 10.97 -21.31 7.82
C THR A 163 10.83 -21.18 9.33
N ILE A 164 9.88 -20.37 9.83
CA ILE A 164 9.59 -20.28 11.26
C ILE A 164 9.13 -21.63 11.78
N ILE A 165 8.13 -22.25 11.14
CA ILE A 165 7.59 -23.57 11.53
C ILE A 165 8.72 -24.61 11.58
N HIS A 166 9.57 -24.63 10.55
CA HIS A 166 10.70 -25.55 10.50
C HIS A 166 11.74 -25.27 11.61
N ILE A 167 12.07 -24.00 11.86
CA ILE A 167 13.05 -23.64 12.88
C ILE A 167 12.55 -23.95 14.30
N THR A 168 11.28 -23.69 14.59
CA THR A 168 10.71 -23.92 15.92
C THR A 168 10.60 -25.40 16.26
N ASN A 169 10.47 -26.26 15.25
CA ASN A 169 10.28 -27.70 15.45
C ASN A 169 11.59 -28.49 15.37
N GLU A 170 12.50 -28.13 14.47
CA GLU A 170 13.70 -28.93 14.18
C GLU A 170 14.94 -28.49 14.96
N TYR A 171 15.03 -27.21 15.34
CA TYR A 171 16.23 -26.64 15.92
C TYR A 171 16.11 -26.41 17.43
N GLY A 172 17.25 -26.55 18.12
CA GLY A 172 17.34 -26.25 19.54
C GLY A 172 17.10 -24.77 19.87
N TYR A 173 16.78 -24.52 21.15
CA TYR A 173 16.33 -23.22 21.66
C TYR A 173 17.21 -22.02 21.24
N LEU A 174 18.55 -22.17 21.17
CA LEU A 174 19.46 -21.08 20.79
C LEU A 174 19.23 -20.58 19.35
N ALA A 175 18.85 -21.47 18.44
CA ALA A 175 18.56 -21.11 17.06
C ALA A 175 17.22 -20.36 16.97
N VAL A 176 16.21 -20.86 17.69
CA VAL A 176 14.88 -20.25 17.79
C VAL A 176 15.00 -18.84 18.38
N LEU A 177 15.72 -18.69 19.48
CA LEU A 177 15.94 -17.41 20.16
C LEU A 177 16.54 -16.32 19.25
N LYS A 178 17.47 -16.70 18.37
CA LYS A 178 18.18 -15.73 17.51
C LYS A 178 17.43 -15.38 16.23
N ARG A 179 16.59 -16.27 15.71
CA ARG A 179 15.98 -16.15 14.37
C ARG A 179 14.47 -15.97 14.39
N ALA A 180 13.76 -16.56 15.35
CA ALA A 180 12.30 -16.52 15.38
C ALA A 180 11.73 -15.09 15.53
N PRO A 181 12.29 -14.19 16.37
CA PRO A 181 11.75 -12.84 16.50
C PRO A 181 11.83 -12.03 15.19
N THR A 182 12.98 -12.07 14.51
CA THR A 182 13.19 -11.35 13.24
C THR A 182 12.36 -11.93 12.11
N LEU A 183 12.35 -13.26 11.97
CA LEU A 183 11.52 -13.93 10.97
C LEU A 183 10.03 -13.72 11.24
N GLY A 184 9.60 -13.73 12.50
CA GLY A 184 8.21 -13.48 12.90
C GLY A 184 7.73 -12.08 12.48
N CYS A 185 8.54 -11.05 12.72
CA CYS A 185 8.25 -9.70 12.26
C CYS A 185 8.21 -9.59 10.73
N LEU A 186 9.16 -10.24 10.04
CA LEU A 186 9.22 -10.24 8.58
C LEU A 186 7.99 -10.94 7.99
N TRP A 187 7.59 -12.07 8.57
CA TRP A 187 6.37 -12.78 8.18
C TRP A 187 5.12 -11.93 8.42
N LEU A 188 4.97 -11.35 9.62
CA LEU A 188 3.85 -10.48 9.95
C LEU A 188 3.74 -9.30 8.98
N TRP A 189 4.86 -8.62 8.73
CA TRP A 189 4.89 -7.50 7.79
C TRP A 189 4.47 -7.93 6.38
N SER A 190 5.00 -9.04 5.88
CA SER A 190 4.65 -9.54 4.55
C SER A 190 3.16 -9.88 4.40
N VAL A 191 2.50 -10.36 5.45
CA VAL A 191 1.06 -10.65 5.46
C VAL A 191 0.23 -9.37 5.48
N ILE A 192 0.65 -8.36 6.24
CA ILE A 192 -0.07 -7.08 6.36
C ILE A 192 -0.03 -6.29 5.05
N GLU A 193 1.06 -6.37 4.29
CA GLU A 193 1.20 -5.67 3.01
C GLU A 193 0.41 -6.34 1.86
N LEU A 194 0.08 -7.63 1.99
CA LEU A 194 -0.66 -8.37 0.97
C LEU A 194 -2.16 -8.04 0.98
N PRO A 195 -2.83 -7.98 -0.19
CA PRO A 195 -4.28 -7.93 -0.19
C PRO A 195 -4.87 -9.24 0.34
N LEU A 196 -6.13 -9.18 0.80
CA LEU A 196 -6.78 -10.26 1.56
C LEU A 196 -6.70 -11.65 0.89
N MET A 197 -6.87 -11.72 -0.43
CA MET A 197 -6.86 -12.98 -1.19
C MET A 197 -5.49 -13.67 -1.17
N PRO A 198 -4.39 -13.04 -1.63
CA PRO A 198 -3.07 -13.68 -1.53
C PRO A 198 -2.55 -13.79 -0.10
N ALA A 199 -2.96 -12.92 0.83
CA ALA A 199 -2.60 -13.05 2.25
C ALA A 199 -3.18 -14.34 2.86
N THR A 200 -4.47 -14.60 2.64
CA THR A 200 -5.09 -15.87 3.07
C THR A 200 -4.49 -17.07 2.34
N GLY A 201 -4.13 -16.92 1.07
CA GLY A 201 -3.41 -17.92 0.30
C GLY A 201 -2.03 -18.27 0.89
N SER A 202 -1.22 -17.29 1.27
CA SER A 202 0.11 -17.54 1.83
C SER A 202 0.04 -18.20 3.20
N LEU A 203 -0.92 -17.81 4.04
CA LEU A 203 -1.20 -18.46 5.32
C LEU A 203 -1.65 -19.91 5.14
N LEU A 204 -2.50 -20.17 4.13
CA LEU A 204 -2.95 -21.52 3.82
C LEU A 204 -1.78 -22.41 3.37
N VAL A 205 -0.82 -21.86 2.61
CA VAL A 205 0.42 -22.58 2.26
C VAL A 205 1.22 -22.96 3.51
N SER A 206 1.41 -22.03 4.44
CA SER A 206 2.10 -22.34 5.71
C SER A 206 1.33 -23.35 6.57
N ALA A 207 0.00 -23.31 6.56
CA ALA A 207 -0.84 -24.28 7.28
C ALA A 207 -0.76 -25.69 6.64
N ILE A 208 -0.77 -25.80 5.32
CA ILE A 208 -0.54 -27.08 4.61
C ILE A 208 0.84 -27.62 4.95
N PHE A 209 1.87 -26.76 4.95
CA PHE A 209 3.23 -27.17 5.30
C PHE A 209 3.30 -27.72 6.73
N LEU A 210 2.61 -27.08 7.68
CA LEU A 210 2.50 -27.58 9.05
C LEU A 210 1.82 -28.96 9.10
N TRP A 211 0.75 -29.15 8.34
CA TRP A 211 0.02 -30.42 8.31
C TRP A 211 0.81 -31.56 7.64
N TRP A 212 1.57 -31.26 6.59
CA TRP A 212 2.43 -32.24 5.91
C TRP A 212 3.70 -32.57 6.67
N GLY A 213 4.20 -31.66 7.50
CA GLY A 213 5.41 -31.86 8.28
C GLY A 213 5.28 -32.88 9.41
N ASP A 214 4.08 -33.43 9.65
CA ASP A 214 3.74 -34.33 10.77
C ASP A 214 4.29 -33.85 12.12
N TYR A 215 4.37 -32.52 12.27
CA TYR A 215 4.83 -31.88 13.48
C TYR A 215 3.78 -32.07 14.55
N THR A 216 3.91 -33.15 15.32
CA THR A 216 3.03 -33.48 16.43
C THR A 216 3.04 -32.35 17.45
N ILE A 217 1.89 -31.69 17.60
CA ILE A 217 1.63 -30.75 18.69
C ILE A 217 1.42 -31.62 19.95
N GLU A 218 2.52 -32.03 20.59
CA GLU A 218 2.48 -32.59 21.95
C GLU A 218 2.45 -31.46 23.00
#